data_AF-A0A259YHD6-F1
#
_entry.id   AF-A0A259YHD6-F1
#
_cell.length_a   1.000
_cell.length_b   1.000
_cell.length_c   1.000
_cell.angle_alpha   90.00
_cell.angle_beta   90.00
_cell.angle_gamma   90.00
#
_symmetry.space_group_name_H-M   'P 1'
#
loop_
_entity.id
_entity.type
_entity.pdbx_description
1 polymer ?
#
loop_
_entity_poly.entity_id
_entity_poly.type
_entity_poly.pdbx_seq_one_letter_code
_entity_poly.pdbx_strand_id
1 'polypeptide(L)'
;MRNAKQWIIAALAAVAGFALVNFGNTASSIVVLVLAVGFVLALTTPVLYPRSLSDDASRTLATRNSVPLVYWRPGCIFCLRLRVALLLRGKKAVWVNIRKDPAGVEPAERPFNAAAARVRSVNDGNETVPTVFVGSEHRTNPDPSWVLAQFV
;
A
#
# COMPACT_ATOMS: atom_id res chain seq x y z
N MET A 1 -18.21 -1.05 -19.83
CA MET A 1 -17.49 -2.35 -19.78
C MET A 1 -16.40 -2.51 -20.86
N ARG A 2 -15.92 -1.42 -21.49
CA ARG A 2 -14.97 -1.45 -22.63
C ARG A 2 -13.49 -1.44 -22.21
N ASN A 3 -13.23 -1.09 -20.95
CA ASN A 3 -11.91 -0.63 -20.51
C ASN A 3 -10.96 -1.80 -20.19
N ALA A 4 -11.44 -2.89 -19.59
CA ALA A 4 -10.57 -4.01 -19.17
C ALA A 4 -9.92 -4.74 -20.35
N LYS A 5 -10.67 -4.98 -21.44
CA LYS A 5 -10.13 -5.59 -22.67
C LYS A 5 -9.07 -4.70 -23.33
N GLN A 6 -9.25 -3.39 -23.33
CA GLN A 6 -8.29 -2.45 -23.91
C GLN A 6 -6.99 -2.39 -23.10
N TRP A 7 -7.07 -2.47 -21.76
CA TRP A 7 -5.88 -2.57 -20.91
C TRP A 7 -5.13 -3.89 -21.09
N ILE A 8 -5.84 -5.00 -21.31
CA ILE A 8 -5.22 -6.31 -21.61
C ILE A 8 -4.49 -6.26 -22.97
N ILE A 9 -5.12 -5.66 -23.99
CA ILE A 9 -4.50 -5.50 -25.31
C ILE A 9 -3.29 -4.56 -25.25
N ALA A 10 -3.37 -3.46 -24.49
CA ALA A 10 -2.25 -2.55 -24.28
C ALA A 10 -1.09 -3.24 -23.52
N ALA A 11 -1.39 -4.08 -22.54
CA ALA A 11 -0.38 -4.86 -21.83
C ALA A 11 0.29 -5.90 -22.73
N LEU A 12 -0.49 -6.62 -23.56
CA LEU A 12 0.04 -7.58 -24.54
C LEU A 12 0.90 -6.89 -25.60
N ALA A 13 0.47 -5.73 -26.10
CA ALA A 13 1.24 -4.92 -27.04
C ALA A 13 2.55 -4.38 -26.43
N ALA A 14 2.53 -3.97 -25.16
CA ALA A 14 3.73 -3.56 -24.44
C ALA A 14 4.72 -4.71 -24.23
N VAL A 15 4.23 -5.91 -23.91
CA VAL A 15 5.05 -7.13 -23.77
C VAL A 15 5.65 -7.55 -25.11
N ALA A 16 4.87 -7.50 -26.19
CA ALA A 16 5.35 -7.80 -27.54
C ALA A 16 6.38 -6.76 -28.04
N GLY A 17 6.12 -5.47 -27.82
CA GLY A 17 7.06 -4.39 -28.12
C GLY A 17 8.35 -4.51 -27.32
N PHE A 18 8.26 -4.89 -26.04
CA PHE A 18 9.40 -5.19 -25.18
C PHE A 18 10.21 -6.39 -25.70
N ALA A 19 9.55 -7.46 -26.13
CA ALA A 19 10.21 -8.62 -26.73
C ALA A 19 10.95 -8.24 -28.03
N LEU A 20 10.34 -7.40 -28.88
CA LEU A 20 10.93 -6.88 -30.12
C LEU A 20 12.18 -6.02 -29.90
N VAL A 21 12.16 -5.13 -28.90
CA VAL A 21 13.31 -4.26 -28.55
C VAL A 21 14.48 -5.06 -27.94
N ASN A 22 14.20 -6.24 -27.37
CA ASN A 22 15.19 -7.09 -26.70
C ASN A 22 15.83 -8.18 -27.58
N PHE A 23 15.50 -8.28 -28.88
CA PHE A 23 16.21 -9.15 -29.82
C PHE A 23 17.63 -8.61 -30.13
N GLY A 24 18.48 -8.55 -29.10
CA GLY A 24 19.88 -8.20 -29.16
C GLY A 24 20.69 -8.61 -27.91
N ASN A 25 20.07 -8.76 -26.73
CA ASN A 25 20.77 -9.25 -25.54
C ASN A 25 19.84 -9.93 -24.53
N THR A 26 19.87 -11.26 -24.50
CA THR A 26 19.09 -12.12 -23.58
C THR A 26 19.28 -11.77 -22.11
N ALA A 27 20.47 -11.30 -21.72
CA ALA A 27 20.76 -10.92 -20.34
C ALA A 27 19.90 -9.71 -19.90
N SER A 28 19.67 -8.74 -20.78
CA SER A 28 18.84 -7.56 -20.50
C SER A 28 17.37 -7.93 -20.33
N SER A 29 16.85 -8.84 -21.15
CA SER A 29 15.48 -9.36 -21.03
C SER A 29 15.24 -10.02 -19.67
N ILE A 30 16.18 -10.85 -19.23
CA ILE A 30 16.10 -11.55 -17.94
C ILE A 30 16.09 -10.54 -16.80
N VAL A 31 17.01 -9.57 -16.82
CA VAL A 31 17.08 -8.54 -15.77
C VAL A 31 15.78 -7.75 -15.66
N VAL A 32 15.23 -7.28 -16.78
CA VAL A 32 13.98 -6.50 -16.75
C VAL A 32 12.79 -7.37 -16.33
N LEU A 33 12.70 -8.62 -16.80
CA LEU A 33 11.64 -9.53 -16.36
C LEU A 33 11.70 -9.75 -14.84
N VAL A 34 12.89 -10.00 -14.29
CA VAL A 34 13.10 -10.17 -12.85
C VAL A 34 12.72 -8.90 -12.08
N LEU A 35 13.10 -7.72 -12.58
CA LEU A 35 12.71 -6.44 -11.96
C LEU A 35 11.20 -6.21 -12.02
N ALA A 36 10.55 -6.51 -13.14
CA ALA A 36 9.10 -6.37 -13.31
C ALA A 36 8.33 -7.33 -12.41
N VAL A 37 8.72 -8.60 -12.36
CA VAL A 37 8.14 -9.61 -11.47
C VAL A 37 8.37 -9.23 -10.00
N GLY A 38 9.60 -8.84 -9.64
CA GLY A 38 9.93 -8.35 -8.31
C GLY A 38 9.09 -7.13 -7.90
N PHE A 39 8.86 -6.19 -8.83
CA PHE A 39 8.00 -5.03 -8.60
C PHE A 39 6.53 -5.41 -8.40
N VAL A 40 5.98 -6.32 -9.22
CA VAL A 40 4.61 -6.81 -9.07
C VAL A 40 4.44 -7.56 -7.74
N LEU A 41 5.39 -8.41 -7.38
CA LEU A 41 5.40 -9.12 -6.09
C LEU A 41 5.48 -8.14 -4.92
N ALA A 42 6.36 -7.14 -5.00
CA ALA A 42 6.49 -6.09 -3.98
C ALA A 42 5.19 -5.28 -3.81
N LEU A 43 4.48 -5.00 -4.90
CA LEU A 43 3.20 -4.30 -4.85
C LEU A 43 2.09 -5.18 -4.27
N THR A 44 2.02 -6.46 -4.64
CA THR A 44 0.89 -7.33 -4.30
C THR A 44 1.05 -8.05 -2.97
N THR A 45 2.28 -8.22 -2.51
CA THR A 45 2.60 -9.04 -1.33
C THR A 45 2.78 -8.17 -0.08
N PRO A 46 2.14 -8.53 1.04
CA PRO A 46 2.23 -7.76 2.29
C PRO A 46 3.59 -7.87 3.02
N VAL A 47 4.61 -8.50 2.42
CA VAL A 47 5.92 -8.75 3.05
C VAL A 47 6.67 -7.47 3.42
N LEU A 48 6.41 -6.36 2.71
CA LEU A 48 7.06 -5.07 2.98
C LEU A 48 6.47 -4.31 4.18
N TYR A 49 5.34 -4.77 4.72
CA TYR A 49 4.63 -4.12 5.81
C TYR A 49 4.58 -5.02 7.05
N PRO A 50 4.70 -4.45 8.27
CA PRO A 50 4.56 -5.23 9.48
C PRO A 50 3.12 -5.77 9.61
N ARG A 51 2.94 -6.78 10.46
CA ARG A 51 1.62 -7.35 10.74
C ARG A 51 0.66 -6.26 11.20
N SER A 52 -0.49 -6.17 10.54
CA SER A 52 -1.59 -5.31 10.96
C SER A 52 -2.27 -5.92 12.19
N LEU A 53 -2.36 -5.14 13.26
CA LEU A 53 -3.22 -5.46 14.41
C LEU A 53 -4.67 -5.01 14.11
N SER A 54 -5.60 -5.29 15.01
CA SER A 54 -6.93 -4.68 14.96
C SER A 54 -6.83 -3.14 15.01
N ASP A 55 -7.85 -2.45 14.48
CA ASP A 55 -7.85 -0.98 14.42
C ASP A 55 -7.68 -0.34 15.81
N ASP A 56 -8.43 -0.83 16.79
CA ASP A 56 -8.40 -0.32 18.17
C ASP A 56 -7.04 -0.53 18.85
N ALA A 57 -6.46 -1.72 18.72
CA ALA A 57 -5.13 -2.02 19.25
C ALA A 57 -4.05 -1.15 18.58
N SER A 58 -4.17 -0.92 17.28
CA SER A 58 -3.25 -0.08 16.51
C SER A 58 -3.32 1.39 16.93
N ARG A 59 -4.53 1.90 17.18
CA ARG A 59 -4.75 3.27 17.70
C ARG A 59 -4.16 3.43 19.09
N THR A 60 -4.43 2.47 19.97
CA THR A 60 -3.89 2.47 21.33
C THR A 60 -2.37 2.46 21.30
N LEU A 61 -1.76 1.63 20.45
CA LEU A 61 -0.31 1.55 20.30
C LEU A 61 0.29 2.84 19.73
N ALA A 62 -0.33 3.44 18.71
CA ALA A 62 0.11 4.68 18.10
C ALA A 62 0.08 5.84 19.09
N THR A 63 -1.00 5.97 19.87
CA THR A 63 -1.13 6.99 20.91
C THR A 63 -0.12 6.79 22.04
N ARG A 64 0.04 5.55 22.53
CA ARG A 64 0.98 5.23 23.62
C ARG A 64 2.43 5.54 23.25
N ASN A 65 2.82 5.26 22.02
CA ASN A 65 4.18 5.47 21.55
C ASN A 65 4.38 6.84 20.90
N SER A 66 3.34 7.68 20.81
CA SER A 66 3.35 8.97 20.11
C SER A 66 3.91 8.88 18.68
N VAL A 67 3.52 7.83 17.95
CA VAL A 67 3.97 7.58 16.57
C VAL A 67 2.83 7.69 15.57
N PRO A 68 3.13 7.99 14.29
CA PRO A 68 2.11 8.03 13.24
C PRO A 68 1.44 6.66 13.01
N LEU A 69 0.11 6.70 12.85
CA LEU A 69 -0.71 5.56 12.44
C LEU A 69 -1.03 5.67 10.95
N VAL A 70 -0.55 4.71 10.16
CA VAL A 70 -0.64 4.73 8.70
C VAL A 70 -1.56 3.61 8.20
N TYR A 71 -2.65 3.98 7.54
CA TYR A 71 -3.54 3.05 6.86
C TYR A 71 -3.09 2.83 5.42
N TRP A 72 -2.97 1.56 5.02
CA TRP A 72 -2.46 1.17 3.71
C TRP A 72 -3.24 -0.01 3.12
N ARG A 73 -3.02 -0.29 1.84
CA ARG A 73 -3.55 -1.48 1.16
C ARG A 73 -2.53 -2.08 0.17
N PRO A 74 -2.52 -3.40 -0.04
CA PRO A 74 -1.67 -4.03 -1.06
C PRO A 74 -1.96 -3.45 -2.45
N GLY A 75 -0.95 -3.23 -3.28
CA GLY A 75 -1.09 -2.68 -4.64
C GLY A 75 -1.19 -1.15 -4.71
N CYS A 76 -1.06 -0.46 -3.58
CA CYS A 76 -1.06 1.01 -3.53
C CYS A 76 0.34 1.57 -3.77
N ILE A 77 0.57 2.17 -4.94
CA ILE A 77 1.86 2.78 -5.32
C ILE A 77 2.21 3.93 -4.36
N PHE A 78 1.24 4.78 -3.99
CA PHE A 78 1.46 5.88 -3.05
C PHE A 78 1.86 5.40 -1.64
N CYS A 79 1.29 4.29 -1.19
CA CYS A 79 1.63 3.67 0.09
C CYS A 79 3.06 3.13 0.06
N LEU A 80 3.46 2.48 -1.05
CA LEU A 80 4.84 2.02 -1.25
C LEU A 80 5.82 3.20 -1.27
N ARG A 81 5.50 4.26 -2.02
CA ARG A 81 6.31 5.49 -2.07
C ARG A 81 6.49 6.09 -0.68
N LEU A 82 5.41 6.18 0.11
CA LEU A 82 5.48 6.67 1.48
C LEU A 82 6.34 5.75 2.35
N ARG A 83 6.17 4.43 2.25
CA ARG A 83 6.96 3.44 3.02
C ARG A 83 8.46 3.52 2.73
N VAL A 84 8.83 3.70 1.46
CA VAL A 84 10.22 3.87 1.00
C VAL A 84 10.76 5.22 1.48
N ALA A 85 10.00 6.30 1.36
CA ALA A 85 10.45 7.60 1.84
C ALA A 85 10.68 7.63 3.37
N LEU A 86 9.94 6.83 4.13
CA LEU A 86 10.07 6.74 5.58
C LEU A 86 11.15 5.77 6.07
N LEU A 87 11.70 4.91 5.20
CA LEU A 87 12.65 3.80 5.45
C LEU A 87 13.10 3.55 6.90
N LEU A 88 13.91 4.43 7.49
CA LEU A 88 14.47 4.30 8.84
C LEU A 88 13.43 4.56 9.95
N ARG A 89 12.69 5.67 9.87
CA ARG A 89 11.69 6.07 10.88
C ARG A 89 10.37 5.34 10.72
N GLY A 90 10.01 4.95 9.50
CA GLY A 90 8.80 4.21 9.18
C GLY A 90 8.69 2.84 9.87
N LYS A 91 9.79 2.29 10.39
CA LYS A 91 9.77 1.07 11.23
C LYS A 91 9.08 1.30 12.58
N LYS A 92 9.08 2.54 13.09
CA LYS A 92 8.43 2.91 14.35
C LYS A 92 6.95 3.24 14.18
N ALA A 93 6.51 3.58 12.97
CA ALA A 93 5.10 3.85 12.70
C ALA A 93 4.26 2.57 12.79
N VAL A 94 2.99 2.74 13.14
CA VAL A 94 2.01 1.64 13.17
C VAL A 94 1.35 1.56 11.80
N TRP A 95 1.41 0.39 11.16
CA TRP A 95 0.86 0.19 9.81
C TRP A 95 -0.36 -0.74 9.85
N VAL A 96 -1.51 -0.24 9.40
CA VAL A 96 -2.78 -0.97 9.41
C VAL A 96 -3.25 -1.22 7.98
N ASN A 97 -3.49 -2.48 7.65
CA ASN A 97 -4.01 -2.86 6.35
C ASN A 97 -5.54 -2.75 6.34
N ILE A 98 -6.10 -1.87 5.51
CA ILE A 98 -7.55 -1.68 5.41
C ILE A 98 -8.28 -2.79 4.64
N ARG A 99 -7.56 -3.73 4.02
CA ARG A 99 -8.19 -4.87 3.32
C ARG A 99 -8.21 -6.15 4.16
N LYS A 100 -7.35 -6.26 5.17
CA LYS A 100 -7.16 -7.51 5.90
C LYS A 100 -8.02 -7.45 7.16
N ASP A 101 -8.99 -8.36 7.26
CA ASP A 101 -9.61 -8.65 8.55
C ASP A 101 -8.51 -9.07 9.56
N PRO A 102 -8.72 -8.81 10.86
CA PRO A 102 -7.90 -9.44 11.88
C PRO A 102 -7.88 -10.95 11.61
N ALA A 103 -6.68 -11.55 11.65
CA ALA A 103 -6.48 -12.93 11.22
C ALA A 103 -7.53 -13.88 11.84
N GLY A 104 -8.31 -14.57 11.00
CA GLY A 104 -9.28 -15.59 11.45
C GLY A 104 -10.70 -15.52 10.85
N VAL A 105 -11.03 -14.57 9.96
CA VAL A 105 -12.38 -14.46 9.37
C VAL A 105 -12.37 -14.90 7.90
N GLU A 106 -13.25 -15.84 7.55
CA GLU A 106 -13.39 -16.43 6.21
C GLU A 106 -13.90 -15.42 5.16
N PRO A 107 -13.53 -15.54 3.87
CA PRO A 107 -13.79 -14.54 2.83
C PRO A 107 -15.27 -14.29 2.46
N ALA A 108 -16.18 -15.16 2.88
CA ALA A 108 -17.56 -15.22 2.37
C ALA A 108 -18.53 -14.22 3.04
N GLU A 109 -18.19 -13.74 4.23
CA GLU A 109 -18.94 -12.71 4.95
C GLU A 109 -17.96 -11.59 5.26
N ARG A 110 -17.80 -10.63 4.34
CA ARG A 110 -16.86 -9.52 4.52
C ARG A 110 -17.58 -8.36 5.24
N PRO A 111 -17.50 -8.21 6.57
CA PRO A 111 -17.96 -6.99 7.21
C PRO A 111 -17.09 -5.81 6.76
N PHE A 112 -17.68 -4.63 6.81
CA PHE A 112 -16.98 -3.37 6.70
C PHE A 112 -15.92 -3.32 7.83
N ASN A 113 -14.65 -3.59 7.52
CA ASN A 113 -13.65 -3.65 8.58
C ASN A 113 -13.45 -2.25 9.21
N ALA A 114 -13.22 -2.22 10.53
CA ALA A 114 -13.16 -0.98 11.29
C ALA A 114 -12.10 0.01 10.76
N ALA A 115 -10.99 -0.52 10.25
CA ALA A 115 -9.93 0.27 9.62
C ALA A 115 -10.41 0.99 8.35
N ALA A 116 -11.11 0.30 7.45
CA ALA A 116 -11.69 0.91 6.26
C ALA A 116 -12.82 1.87 6.61
N ALA A 117 -13.64 1.55 7.62
CA ALA A 117 -14.68 2.46 8.12
C ALA A 117 -14.09 3.80 8.56
N ARG A 118 -12.96 3.75 9.29
CA ARG A 118 -12.25 4.94 9.76
C ARG A 118 -11.59 5.73 8.65
N VAL A 119 -11.07 5.06 7.62
CA VAL A 119 -10.56 5.76 6.43
C VAL A 119 -11.69 6.45 5.67
N ARG A 120 -12.85 5.80 5.54
CA ARG A 120 -14.02 6.39 4.89
C ARG A 120 -14.59 7.59 5.64
N SER A 121 -14.59 7.55 6.98
CA SER A 121 -15.12 8.66 7.79
C SER A 121 -14.35 9.96 7.62
N VAL A 122 -13.10 9.90 7.12
CA VAL A 122 -12.25 11.08 6.88
C VAL A 122 -12.00 11.38 5.41
N ASN A 123 -12.61 10.62 4.50
CA ASN A 123 -12.38 10.72 3.05
C ASN A 123 -13.70 10.73 2.25
N ASP A 124 -14.75 11.37 2.79
CA ASP A 124 -16.06 11.49 2.14
C ASP A 124 -16.65 10.13 1.72
N GLY A 125 -16.46 9.10 2.55
CA GLY A 125 -16.94 7.75 2.27
C GLY A 125 -16.00 6.90 1.41
N ASN A 126 -14.85 7.43 0.98
CA ASN A 126 -13.88 6.71 0.15
C ASN A 126 -12.82 5.98 0.97
N GLU A 127 -12.39 4.80 0.51
CA GLU A 127 -11.25 4.07 1.08
C GLU A 127 -9.90 4.60 0.56
N THR A 128 -9.71 5.92 0.60
CA THR A 128 -8.51 6.56 0.04
C THR A 128 -7.30 6.32 0.94
N VAL A 129 -6.21 5.83 0.36
CA VAL A 129 -4.96 5.51 1.08
C VAL A 129 -3.74 5.95 0.26
N PRO A 130 -2.60 6.30 0.89
CA PRO A 130 -2.34 6.23 2.32
C PRO A 130 -3.08 7.31 3.10
N THR A 131 -3.67 6.95 4.23
CA THR A 131 -4.26 7.91 5.18
C THR A 131 -3.48 7.80 6.49
N VAL A 132 -2.96 8.92 6.98
CA VAL A 132 -2.11 8.99 8.16
C VAL A 132 -2.82 9.75 9.26
N PHE A 133 -2.79 9.21 10.47
CA PHE A 133 -3.29 9.85 11.68
C PHE A 133 -2.17 10.11 12.67
N VAL A 134 -2.20 11.29 13.26
CA VAL A 134 -1.27 11.72 14.31
C VAL A 134 -2.07 12.48 15.36
N GLY A 135 -2.25 11.87 16.53
CA GLY A 135 -3.17 12.38 17.54
C GLY A 135 -4.59 12.52 16.99
N SER A 136 -5.11 13.75 17.00
CA SER A 136 -6.41 14.12 16.42
C SER A 136 -6.35 14.56 14.96
N GLU A 137 -5.17 14.89 14.42
CA GLU A 137 -5.02 15.29 13.02
C GLU A 137 -4.96 14.06 12.12
N HIS A 138 -5.50 14.20 10.91
CA HIS A 138 -5.39 13.22 9.85
C HIS A 138 -5.03 13.89 8.54
N ARG A 139 -4.28 13.19 7.69
CA ARG A 139 -4.01 13.61 6.32
C ARG A 139 -4.09 12.45 5.37
N THR A 140 -4.78 12.68 4.26
CA THR A 140 -4.89 11.75 3.14
C THR A 140 -3.80 12.07 2.13
N ASN A 141 -3.04 11.05 1.75
CA ASN A 141 -1.87 11.14 0.88
C ASN A 141 -0.89 12.27 1.27
N PRO A 142 -0.40 12.30 2.53
CA PRO A 142 0.49 13.37 2.96
C PRO A 142 1.87 13.29 2.31
N ASP A 143 2.56 14.44 2.28
CA ASP A 143 3.97 14.47 1.92
C ASP A 143 4.81 13.66 2.95
N PRO A 144 5.79 12.86 2.51
CA PRO A 144 6.64 12.10 3.42
C PRO A 144 7.36 12.95 4.46
N SER A 145 7.77 14.18 4.11
CA SER A 145 8.42 15.10 5.03
C SER A 145 7.51 15.51 6.19
N TRP A 146 6.23 15.73 5.91
CA TRP A 146 5.24 16.02 6.96
C TRP A 146 5.15 14.85 7.93
N VAL A 147 5.07 13.62 7.42
CA VAL A 147 5.01 12.40 8.27
C VAL A 147 6.29 12.22 9.07
N LEU A 148 7.46 12.51 8.49
CA LEU A 148 8.75 12.43 9.18
C LEU A 148 8.86 13.40 10.35
N ALA A 149 8.24 14.58 10.24
CA ALA A 149 8.19 15.58 11.30
C ALA A 149 7.30 15.15 12.49
N GLN A 150 6.44 14.16 12.30
CA GLN A 150 5.53 13.66 13.35
C GLN A 150 6.18 12.58 14.24
N PHE A 151 7.40 12.13 13.90
CA PHE A 151 8.18 11.27 14.79
C PHE A 151 8.96 12.18 15.76
N VAL A 152 8.51 12.21 17.01
CA VAL A 152 9.23 12.85 18.13
C VAL A 152 10.44 12.00 18.52
#